data_AF-A0A2N1UL92-F1
#
_entry.id   AF-A0A2N1UL92-F1
#
_cell.length_a   1.000
_cell.length_b   1.000
_cell.length_c   1.000
_cell.angle_alpha   90.00
_cell.angle_beta   90.00
_cell.angle_gamma   90.00
#
_symmetry.space_group_name_H-M   'P 1'
#
loop_
_entity.id
_entity.type
_entity.pdbx_description
1 polymer ?
#
loop_
_entity_poly.entity_id
_entity_poly.type
_entity_poly.pdbx_seq_one_letter_code
_entity_poly.pdbx_strand_id
1 'polypeptide(L)'
;MLDIDKLWLLILTANFLGLVYILNIILFRPLLKVFQEREDTIKNSLEAAKEMGSRKEGGIERMNKEISEARSKAKEAFEGLRNDGLAVQRSLLSDAEAIAAGMLQKAREELRNEGEKARKSLRADIEKFSDEIVGKLVNV
;
A
#
# COMPACT_ATOMS: atom_id res chain seq x y z
N MET A 1 66.12 -34.37 71.60
CA MET A 1 65.44 -34.87 70.39
C MET A 1 64.38 -33.87 69.96
N LEU A 2 64.82 -32.86 69.22
CA LEU A 2 64.09 -32.06 68.22
C LEU A 2 65.02 -30.87 67.93
N ASP A 3 66.15 -31.18 67.28
CA ASP A 3 66.99 -30.14 66.69
C ASP A 3 66.25 -29.64 65.45
N ILE A 4 65.41 -28.62 65.67
CA ILE A 4 64.72 -27.94 64.58
C ILE A 4 65.76 -27.09 63.87
N ASP A 5 66.41 -27.70 62.89
CA ASP A 5 67.31 -26.99 61.99
C ASP A 5 66.48 -25.99 61.16
N LYS A 6 66.64 -24.70 61.48
CA LYS A 6 65.99 -23.58 60.76
C LYS A 6 66.21 -23.66 59.24
N LEU A 7 67.35 -24.23 58.82
CA LEU A 7 67.69 -24.52 57.43
C LEU A 7 66.75 -25.54 56.78
N TRP A 8 66.40 -26.62 57.48
CA TRP A 8 65.49 -27.65 56.96
C TRP A 8 64.06 -27.11 56.76
N LEU A 9 63.56 -26.33 57.73
CA LEU A 9 62.26 -25.66 57.62
C LEU A 9 62.19 -24.66 56.46
N LEU A 10 63.28 -23.92 56.23
CA LEU A 10 63.39 -23.00 55.07
C LEU A 10 63.33 -23.76 53.74
N ILE A 11 64.05 -24.88 53.63
CA ILE A 11 64.04 -25.72 52.42
C ILE A 11 62.64 -26.30 52.17
N LEU A 12 61.98 -26.81 53.21
CA LEU A 12 60.62 -27.36 53.11
C LEU A 12 59.61 -26.28 52.70
N THR A 13 59.73 -25.08 53.26
CA THR A 13 58.86 -23.94 52.94
C THR A 13 59.08 -23.47 51.50
N ALA A 14 60.33 -23.38 51.05
CA ALA A 14 60.65 -23.06 49.66
C ALA A 14 60.11 -24.12 48.70
N ASN A 15 60.21 -25.41 49.03
CA ASN A 15 59.64 -26.49 48.23
C ASN A 15 58.11 -26.41 48.15
N PHE A 16 57.44 -26.19 49.29
CA PHE A 16 55.99 -26.00 49.33
C PHE A 16 55.53 -24.80 48.50
N LEU A 17 56.19 -23.65 48.63
CA LEU A 17 55.89 -22.46 47.83
C LEU A 17 56.13 -22.69 46.34
N GLY A 18 57.19 -23.42 45.98
CA GLY A 18 57.45 -23.83 44.61
C GLY A 18 56.33 -24.72 44.05
N LEU A 19 55.86 -25.69 44.83
CA LEU A 19 54.75 -26.56 44.45
C LEU A 19 53.45 -25.78 44.28
N VAL A 20 53.14 -24.86 45.21
CA VAL A 20 51.96 -23.98 45.12
C VAL A 20 52.03 -23.09 43.89
N TYR A 21 53.21 -22.56 43.56
CA TYR A 21 53.40 -21.75 42.35
C TYR A 21 53.13 -22.55 41.06
N ILE A 22 53.68 -23.77 40.96
CA ILE A 22 53.43 -24.67 39.84
C ILE A 22 51.94 -25.03 39.75
N LEU A 23 51.31 -25.37 40.88
CA LEU A 23 49.90 -25.72 40.94
C LEU A 23 48.99 -24.54 40.59
N ASN A 24 49.37 -23.31 40.94
CA ASN A 24 48.65 -22.10 40.54
C ASN A 24 48.61 -21.93 39.02
N ILE A 25 49.71 -22.23 38.34
CA ILE A 25 49.81 -22.13 36.87
C ILE A 25 49.04 -23.27 36.19
N ILE A 26 49.18 -24.51 36.69
CA ILE A 26 48.63 -25.71 36.04
C ILE A 26 47.14 -25.91 36.35
N LEU A 27 46.66 -25.54 37.54
CA LEU A 27 45.31 -25.86 38.00
C LEU A 27 44.44 -24.62 38.23
N PHE A 28 44.85 -23.73 39.13
CA PHE A 28 43.98 -22.63 39.56
C PHE A 28 43.69 -21.63 38.43
N ARG A 29 44.73 -21.23 37.67
CA ARG A 29 44.54 -20.33 36.52
C ARG A 29 43.61 -20.89 35.43
N PRO A 30 43.81 -22.10 34.90
CA PRO A 30 42.91 -22.64 33.87
C PRO A 30 41.50 -22.91 34.42
N LEU A 31 41.37 -23.34 35.68
CA LEU A 31 40.08 -23.56 36.29
C LEU A 31 39.26 -22.26 36.39
N LEU A 32 39.87 -21.16 36.87
CA LEU A 32 39.20 -19.85 36.92
C LEU A 32 38.81 -19.36 35.51
N LYS A 33 39.68 -19.57 34.51
CA LYS A 33 39.36 -19.19 33.12
C LYS A 33 38.11 -19.89 32.60
N VAL A 34 37.98 -21.20 32.85
CA VAL A 34 36.80 -21.96 32.41
C VAL A 34 35.53 -21.48 33.11
N PHE A 35 35.60 -21.11 34.40
CA PHE A 35 34.46 -20.54 35.10
C PHE A 35 34.05 -19.18 34.52
N GLN A 36 35.02 -18.29 34.26
CA GLN A 36 34.77 -16.99 33.63
C GLN A 36 34.18 -17.15 32.23
N GLU A 37 34.76 -18.03 31.41
CA GLU A 37 34.29 -18.27 30.04
C GLU A 37 32.85 -18.81 30.02
N ARG A 38 32.49 -19.67 30.98
CA ARG A 38 31.11 -20.14 31.15
C ARG A 38 30.17 -19.00 31.54
N GLU A 39 30.56 -18.19 32.51
CA GLU A 39 29.77 -17.05 32.97
C GLU A 39 29.54 -16.05 31.83
N ASP A 40 30.59 -15.70 31.10
CA ASP A 40 30.54 -14.80 29.94
C ASP A 40 29.67 -15.38 28.83
N THR A 41 29.80 -16.67 28.52
CA THR A 41 28.98 -17.34 27.49
C THR A 41 27.49 -17.30 27.85
N ILE A 42 27.15 -17.58 29.11
CA ILE A 42 25.76 -17.53 29.58
C ILE A 42 25.22 -16.10 29.53
N LYS A 43 26.01 -15.13 29.99
CA LYS A 43 25.61 -13.72 29.98
C LYS A 43 25.40 -13.21 28.56
N ASN A 44 26.35 -13.48 27.66
CA ASN A 44 26.29 -13.06 26.27
C ASN A 44 25.12 -13.72 25.53
N SER A 45 24.86 -15.00 25.75
CA SER A 45 23.72 -15.69 25.13
C SER A 45 22.38 -15.15 25.63
N LEU A 46 22.26 -14.82 26.92
CA LEU A 46 21.06 -14.18 27.47
C LEU A 46 20.85 -12.77 26.90
N GLU A 47 21.93 -11.99 26.77
CA GLU A 47 21.87 -10.64 26.20
C GLU A 47 21.50 -10.68 24.71
N ALA A 48 22.10 -11.58 23.94
CA ALA A 48 21.75 -11.82 22.54
C ALA A 48 20.28 -12.27 22.38
N ALA A 49 19.78 -13.12 23.27
CA ALA A 49 18.37 -13.54 23.25
C ALA A 49 17.42 -12.36 23.53
N LYS A 50 17.75 -11.50 24.51
CA LYS A 50 16.97 -10.28 24.80
C LYS A 50 16.99 -9.32 23.62
N GLU A 51 18.15 -9.10 23.03
CA GLU A 51 18.29 -8.22 21.87
C GLU A 51 17.49 -8.75 20.67
N MET A 52 17.56 -10.07 20.41
CA MET A 52 16.77 -10.70 19.36
C MET A 52 15.26 -10.56 19.62
N GLY A 53 14.82 -10.70 20.87
CA GLY A 53 13.44 -10.46 21.29
C GLY A 53 12.99 -9.03 20.99
N SER A 54 13.77 -8.04 21.42
CA SER A 54 13.48 -6.62 21.17
C SER A 54 13.48 -6.27 19.68
N ARG A 55 14.44 -6.80 18.90
CA ARG A 55 14.48 -6.62 17.44
C ARG A 55 13.26 -7.23 16.75
N LYS A 56 12.80 -8.40 17.22
CA LYS A 56 11.58 -9.05 16.71
C LYS A 56 10.35 -8.21 17.00
N GLU A 57 10.18 -7.74 18.24
CA GLU A 57 9.05 -6.88 18.61
C GLU A 57 9.03 -5.58 17.80
N GLY A 58 10.17 -4.89 17.69
CA GLY A 58 10.28 -3.69 16.86
C GLY A 58 10.07 -3.98 15.36
N GLY A 59 10.43 -5.16 14.89
CA GLY A 59 10.14 -5.61 13.52
C GLY A 59 8.65 -5.81 13.26
N ILE A 60 7.94 -6.45 14.21
CA ILE A 60 6.49 -6.66 14.13
C ILE A 60 5.75 -5.32 14.19
N GLU A 61 6.18 -4.40 15.05
CA GLU A 61 5.58 -3.07 15.14
C GLU A 61 5.74 -2.28 13.85
N ARG A 62 6.94 -2.28 13.24
CA ARG A 62 7.18 -1.65 11.93
C ARG A 62 6.33 -2.28 10.84
N MET A 63 6.28 -3.60 10.76
CA MET A 63 5.45 -4.32 9.78
C MET A 63 3.97 -3.95 9.92
N ASN A 64 3.44 -3.92 11.15
CA ASN A 64 2.05 -3.54 11.40
C ASN A 64 1.77 -2.10 10.99
N LYS A 65 2.71 -1.18 11.26
CA LYS A 65 2.63 0.22 10.83
C LYS A 65 2.60 0.33 9.29
N GLU A 66 3.51 -0.34 8.60
CA GLU A 66 3.57 -0.35 7.14
C GLU A 66 2.29 -0.92 6.51
N ILE A 67 1.73 -2.01 7.07
CA ILE A 67 0.46 -2.57 6.61
C ILE A 67 -0.69 -1.57 6.80
N SER A 68 -0.74 -0.89 7.94
CA SER A 68 -1.76 0.12 8.23
C SER A 68 -1.67 1.30 7.26
N GLU A 69 -0.47 1.82 7.04
CA GLU A 69 -0.21 2.91 6.09
C GLU A 69 -0.57 2.52 4.65
N ALA A 70 -0.20 1.31 4.23
CA ALA A 70 -0.54 0.79 2.91
C ALA A 70 -2.05 0.67 2.70
N ARG A 71 -2.78 0.21 3.72
CA ARG A 71 -4.26 0.15 3.69
C ARG A 71 -4.88 1.54 3.59
N SER A 72 -4.35 2.50 4.34
CA SER A 72 -4.82 3.89 4.29
C SER A 72 -4.63 4.49 2.89
N LYS A 73 -3.42 4.35 2.32
CA LYS A 73 -3.11 4.82 0.97
C LYS A 73 -3.97 4.15 -0.10
N ALA A 74 -4.20 2.84 0.03
CA ALA A 74 -5.06 2.10 -0.90
C ALA A 74 -6.52 2.60 -0.84
N LYS A 75 -7.03 2.87 0.37
CA LYS A 75 -8.37 3.43 0.56
C LYS A 75 -8.49 4.82 -0.08
N GLU A 76 -7.52 5.69 0.17
CA GLU A 76 -7.49 7.04 -0.40
C GLU A 76 -7.43 7.00 -1.93
N ALA A 77 -6.59 6.13 -2.51
CA ALA A 77 -6.52 5.93 -3.95
C ALA A 77 -7.84 5.42 -4.53
N PHE A 78 -8.50 4.47 -3.86
CA PHE A 78 -9.79 3.94 -4.29
C PHE A 78 -10.91 4.98 -4.22
N GLU A 79 -10.94 5.79 -3.17
CA GLU A 79 -11.87 6.91 -3.03
C GLU A 79 -11.64 7.98 -4.10
N GLY A 80 -10.38 8.29 -4.42
CA GLY A 80 -10.02 9.18 -5.53
C GLY A 80 -10.53 8.66 -6.88
N LEU A 81 -10.20 7.41 -7.22
CA LEU A 81 -10.64 6.78 -8.47
C LEU A 81 -12.18 6.70 -8.57
N ARG A 82 -12.86 6.44 -7.45
CA ARG A 82 -14.33 6.44 -7.42
C ARG A 82 -14.90 7.83 -7.70
N ASN A 83 -14.34 8.87 -7.09
CA ASN A 83 -14.80 10.25 -7.31
C ASN A 83 -14.54 10.70 -8.75
N ASP A 84 -13.37 10.38 -9.31
CA ASP A 84 -13.03 10.66 -10.70
C ASP A 84 -13.98 9.93 -11.66
N GLY A 85 -14.24 8.65 -11.40
CA GLY A 85 -15.22 7.86 -12.17
C GLY A 85 -16.62 8.46 -12.14
N LEU A 86 -17.08 8.93 -10.98
CA LEU A 86 -18.37 9.60 -10.84
C LEU A 86 -18.40 10.96 -11.58
N ALA A 87 -17.31 11.71 -11.56
CA ALA A 87 -17.20 12.97 -12.29
C ALA A 87 -17.27 12.75 -13.81
N VAL A 88 -16.52 11.77 -14.32
CA VAL A 88 -16.54 11.38 -15.74
C VAL A 88 -17.94 10.89 -16.15
N GLN A 89 -18.57 10.04 -15.33
CA GLN A 89 -19.93 9.56 -15.59
C GLN A 89 -20.94 10.71 -15.69
N ARG A 90 -20.86 11.69 -14.78
CA ARG A 90 -21.75 12.87 -14.81
C ARG A 90 -21.50 13.72 -16.05
N SER A 91 -20.25 13.96 -16.42
CA SER A 91 -19.91 14.71 -17.63
C SER A 91 -20.47 14.02 -18.87
N LEU A 92 -20.23 12.71 -19.00
CA LEU A 92 -20.66 11.94 -20.15
C LEU A 92 -22.20 11.90 -20.28
N LEU A 93 -22.91 11.79 -19.15
CA LEU A 93 -24.36 11.84 -19.13
C LEU A 93 -24.88 13.22 -19.55
N SER A 94 -24.29 14.30 -19.02
CA SER A 94 -24.63 15.68 -19.40
C SER A 94 -24.39 15.93 -20.89
N ASP A 95 -23.27 15.45 -21.44
CA ASP A 95 -22.96 15.58 -22.86
C ASP A 95 -23.96 14.80 -23.72
N ALA A 96 -24.31 13.58 -23.31
CA ALA A 96 -25.32 12.77 -24.00
C ALA A 96 -26.71 13.43 -23.98
N GLU A 97 -27.11 14.01 -22.85
CA GLU A 97 -28.36 14.78 -22.73
C GLU A 97 -28.36 16.01 -23.64
N ALA A 98 -27.24 16.75 -23.71
CA ALA A 98 -27.09 17.91 -24.59
C ALA A 98 -27.17 17.51 -26.08
N ILE A 99 -26.53 16.41 -26.47
CA ILE A 99 -26.59 15.87 -27.84
C ILE A 99 -28.02 15.44 -28.18
N ALA A 100 -28.71 14.74 -27.26
CA ALA A 100 -30.09 14.31 -27.46
C ALA A 100 -31.05 15.51 -27.60
N ALA A 101 -30.90 16.54 -26.76
CA ALA A 101 -31.67 17.78 -26.86
C ALA A 101 -31.45 18.49 -28.21
N GLY A 102 -30.19 18.56 -28.67
CA GLY A 102 -29.83 19.13 -29.97
C GLY A 102 -30.43 18.35 -31.15
N MET A 103 -30.40 17.01 -31.09
CA MET A 103 -31.06 16.16 -32.10
C MET A 103 -32.57 16.38 -32.13
N LEU A 104 -33.21 16.47 -30.98
CA LEU A 104 -34.65 16.73 -30.89
C LEU A 104 -35.02 18.10 -31.47
N GLN A 105 -34.21 19.13 -31.20
CA GLN A 105 -34.42 20.46 -31.75
C GLN A 105 -34.30 20.46 -33.29
N LYS A 106 -33.25 19.83 -33.83
CA LYS A 106 -33.08 19.68 -35.29
C LYS A 106 -34.24 18.94 -35.94
N ALA A 107 -34.65 17.80 -35.37
CA ALA A 107 -35.77 17.02 -35.89
C ALA A 107 -37.09 17.82 -35.88
N ARG A 108 -37.34 18.65 -34.86
CA ARG A 108 -38.51 19.54 -34.81
C ARG A 108 -38.45 20.61 -35.90
N GLU A 109 -37.27 21.16 -36.16
CA GLU A 109 -37.07 22.19 -37.18
C GLU A 109 -37.23 21.63 -38.59
N GLU A 110 -36.70 20.43 -38.84
CA GLU A 110 -36.93 19.66 -40.07
C GLU A 110 -38.41 19.36 -40.28
N LEU A 111 -39.12 18.82 -39.27
CA LEU A 111 -40.56 18.57 -39.34
C LEU A 111 -41.38 19.82 -39.67
N ARG A 112 -41.01 20.98 -39.09
CA ARG A 112 -41.66 22.25 -39.39
C ARG A 112 -41.45 22.67 -40.84
N ASN A 113 -40.21 22.56 -41.34
CA ASN A 113 -39.87 22.89 -42.72
C ASN A 113 -40.57 21.94 -43.72
N GLU A 114 -40.61 20.64 -43.43
CA GLU A 114 -41.32 19.63 -44.21
C GLU A 114 -42.82 19.93 -44.25
N GLY A 115 -43.41 20.28 -43.11
CA GLY A 115 -44.82 20.66 -42.99
C GLY A 115 -45.17 21.93 -43.78
N GLU A 116 -44.30 22.94 -43.78
CA GLU A 116 -44.47 24.14 -44.61
C GLU A 116 -44.38 23.82 -46.12
N LYS A 117 -43.43 22.97 -46.53
CA LYS A 117 -43.32 22.51 -47.91
C LYS A 117 -44.57 21.75 -48.35
N ALA A 118 -45.05 20.81 -47.54
CA ALA A 118 -46.27 20.05 -47.82
C ALA A 118 -47.50 20.96 -47.95
N ARG A 119 -47.65 21.95 -47.06
CA ARG A 119 -48.73 22.96 -47.17
C ARG A 119 -48.65 23.80 -48.44
N LYS A 120 -47.45 24.21 -48.86
CA LYS A 120 -47.25 24.94 -50.12
C LYS A 120 -47.60 24.08 -51.33
N SER A 121 -47.17 22.82 -51.36
CA SER A 121 -47.54 21.87 -52.43
C SER A 121 -49.05 21.71 -52.52
N LEU A 122 -49.71 21.47 -51.39
CA LEU A 122 -51.17 21.27 -51.36
C LEU A 122 -51.94 22.51 -51.87
N ARG A 123 -51.46 23.72 -51.56
CA ARG A 123 -52.05 24.96 -52.10
C ARG A 123 -51.90 25.05 -53.62
N ALA A 124 -50.72 24.72 -54.15
CA ALA A 124 -50.49 24.71 -55.59
C ALA A 124 -51.36 23.65 -56.30
N ASP A 125 -51.56 22.49 -55.66
CA ASP A 125 -52.44 21.45 -56.18
C ASP A 125 -53.91 21.88 -56.15
N ILE A 126 -54.36 22.57 -55.10
CA ILE A 126 -55.72 23.14 -55.02
C ILE A 126 -55.96 24.21 -56.10
N GLU A 127 -54.99 25.09 -56.37
CA GLU A 127 -55.07 26.07 -57.45
C GLU A 127 -55.22 25.37 -58.81
N LYS A 128 -54.39 24.35 -59.09
CA LYS A 128 -54.51 23.55 -60.32
C LYS A 128 -55.87 22.86 -60.45
N PHE A 129 -56.38 22.24 -59.39
CA PHE A 129 -57.69 21.61 -59.43
C PHE A 129 -58.81 22.64 -59.63
N SER A 130 -58.69 23.84 -59.06
CA SER A 130 -59.66 24.92 -59.26
C SER A 130 -59.69 25.38 -60.72
N ASP A 131 -58.52 25.56 -61.34
CA ASP A 131 -58.40 25.89 -62.77
C ASP A 131 -58.97 24.78 -63.66
N GLU A 132 -58.72 23.51 -63.33
CA GLU A 132 -59.24 22.37 -64.09
C GLU A 132 -60.77 22.26 -64.00
N ILE A 133 -61.35 22.56 -62.82
CA ILE A 133 -62.80 22.62 -62.62
C ILE A 133 -63.42 23.76 -63.42
N VAL A 134 -62.82 24.96 -63.38
CA VAL A 134 -63.29 26.12 -64.17
C VAL A 134 -63.22 25.83 -65.66
N GLY A 135 -62.12 25.22 -66.14
CA GLY A 135 -61.97 24.82 -67.54
C GLY A 135 -62.99 23.79 -68.01
N LYS A 136 -63.48 22.91 -67.12
CA LYS A 136 -64.57 21.97 -67.42
C LYS A 136 -65.96 22.63 -67.37
N LEU A 137 -66.19 23.60 -66.48
CA LEU A 137 -67.49 24.29 -66.33
C LEU A 137 -67.75 25.36 -67.39
N VAL A 138 -66.70 26.01 -67.91
CA VAL A 138 -66.81 27.05 -68.96
C VAL A 138 -66.91 26.44 -70.38
N ASN A 139 -66.68 25.13 -70.53
CA ASN A 139 -66.92 24.39 -71.78
C ASN A 139 -68.34 23.82 -71.90
N VAL A 140 -69.33 24.52 -71.33
CA VAL A 140 -70.77 24.36 -71.61
C VAL A 140 -71.27 25.67 -72.18
#